data_AF-A0AA88DRN1-F1
#
_entry.id   AF-A0AA88DRN1-F1
#
_cell.length_a   1.000
_cell.length_b   1.000
_cell.length_c   1.000
_cell.angle_alpha   90.00
_cell.angle_beta   90.00
_cell.angle_gamma   90.00
#
_symmetry.space_group_name_H-M   'P 1'
#
loop_
_entity.id
_entity.type
_entity.pdbx_description
1 polymer ?
#
loop_
_entity_poly.entity_id
_entity_poly.type
_entity_poly.pdbx_seq_one_letter_code
_entity_poly.pdbx_strand_id
1 'polypeptide(L)'
;MNLLIVLNFEKHSSVLTQHRPPTPVINAPDRDFVALERWDNSNLSAMCYIRASMSNVLQKQHEEHQTARQIMDNLEEMFGKKTIQAKTNAIKGLMNCRQKVGTPIKEHMMTVMAYLSEAQANGAEIDAATQSVMVFQTLSKDFDLF
;
A
#
# COMPACT_ATOMS: atom_id res chain seq x y z
N MET A 1 11.90 -0.31 -5.05
CA MET A 1 12.30 -1.61 -4.49
C MET A 1 11.08 -2.23 -3.84
N ASN A 2 10.66 -3.43 -4.25
CA ASN A 2 9.59 -4.14 -3.56
C ASN A 2 10.22 -4.88 -2.37
N LEU A 3 10.19 -4.24 -1.20
CA LEU A 3 10.85 -4.68 0.03
C LEU A 3 10.57 -6.16 0.37
N LEU A 4 9.34 -6.62 0.16
CA LEU A 4 8.95 -8.01 0.39
C LEU A 4 9.71 -9.00 -0.51
N ILE A 5 10.06 -8.61 -1.74
CA ILE A 5 10.86 -9.46 -2.64
C ILE A 5 12.26 -9.69 -2.04
N VAL A 6 12.90 -8.63 -1.54
CA VAL A 6 14.24 -8.73 -0.93
C VAL A 6 14.19 -9.56 0.35
N LEU A 7 13.21 -9.30 1.23
CA LEU A 7 13.08 -10.07 2.48
C LEU A 7 12.77 -11.55 2.24
N ASN A 8 12.01 -11.88 1.18
CA ASN A 8 11.76 -13.27 0.81
C ASN A 8 13.02 -13.94 0.23
N PHE A 9 13.75 -13.25 -0.65
CA PHE A 9 14.99 -13.76 -1.25
C PHE A 9 16.05 -14.04 -0.18
N GLU A 10 16.22 -13.11 0.75
CA GLU A 10 17.16 -13.20 1.89
C GLU A 10 16.65 -14.07 3.05
N LYS A 11 15.44 -14.64 2.92
CA LYS A 11 14.82 -15.54 3.91
C LYS A 11 14.60 -14.91 5.29
N HIS A 12 14.30 -13.62 5.32
CA HIS A 12 13.99 -12.85 6.53
C HIS A 12 12.49 -12.52 6.69
N SER A 13 11.64 -12.80 5.70
CA SER A 13 10.22 -12.46 5.74
C SER A 13 9.42 -13.11 6.87
N SER A 14 9.91 -14.22 7.45
CA SER A 14 9.23 -14.89 8.56
C SER A 14 9.08 -14.01 9.81
N VAL A 15 9.97 -13.05 10.04
CA VAL A 15 9.90 -12.19 11.22
C VAL A 15 8.77 -11.17 11.16
N LEU A 16 8.17 -10.97 9.98
CA LEU A 16 7.01 -10.09 9.81
C LEU A 16 5.71 -10.77 10.25
N THR A 17 5.64 -12.10 10.22
CA THR A 17 4.41 -12.86 10.49
C THR A 17 4.49 -13.68 11.76
N GLN A 18 5.65 -14.26 12.07
CA GLN A 18 5.86 -15.11 13.22
C GLN A 18 6.21 -14.31 14.47
N HIS A 19 5.72 -14.77 15.63
CA HIS A 19 6.09 -14.19 16.92
C HIS A 19 7.54 -14.54 17.28
N ARG A 20 8.19 -13.65 18.01
CA ARG A 20 9.50 -13.91 18.62
C ARG A 20 9.41 -15.12 19.55
N PRO A 21 10.32 -16.10 19.44
CA PRO A 21 10.42 -17.18 20.42
C PRO A 21 10.58 -16.63 21.85
N PRO A 22 10.03 -17.30 22.87
CA PRO A 22 10.22 -16.87 24.25
C PRO A 22 11.70 -17.01 24.66
N THR A 23 12.15 -16.18 25.59
CA THR A 23 13.47 -16.34 26.19
C THR A 23 13.57 -17.70 26.89
N PRO A 24 14.51 -18.58 26.51
CA PRO A 24 14.65 -19.88 27.14
C PRO A 24 15.05 -19.76 28.61
N VAL A 25 14.60 -20.72 29.43
CA VAL A 25 15.06 -20.86 30.83
C VAL A 25 16.47 -21.46 30.85
N ILE A 26 17.19 -21.31 31.98
CA ILE A 26 18.60 -21.72 32.12
C ILE A 26 18.85 -23.21 31.75
N ASN A 27 17.86 -24.08 31.97
CA ASN A 27 17.96 -25.52 31.66
C ASN A 27 17.26 -25.93 30.36
N ALA A 28 16.90 -24.96 29.50
CA ALA A 28 16.27 -25.25 28.22
C ALA A 28 17.27 -25.95 27.28
N PRO A 29 16.79 -26.78 26.34
CA PRO A 29 17.65 -27.37 25.31
C PRO A 29 18.31 -26.30 24.43
N ASP A 30 19.54 -26.53 23.99
CA ASP A 30 20.31 -25.60 23.13
C ASP A 30 19.54 -25.12 21.90
N ARG A 31 18.69 -25.99 21.31
CA ARG A 31 17.86 -25.66 20.15
C ARG A 31 16.96 -24.43 20.39
N ASP A 32 16.53 -24.20 21.63
CA ASP A 32 15.63 -23.10 21.97
C ASP A 32 16.40 -21.76 21.97
N PHE A 33 17.66 -21.78 22.45
CA PHE A 33 18.56 -20.63 22.35
C PHE A 33 18.94 -20.33 20.90
N VAL A 34 19.27 -21.36 20.12
CA VAL A 34 19.58 -21.23 18.69
C VAL A 34 18.38 -20.67 17.91
N ALA A 35 17.16 -21.11 18.23
CA ALA A 35 15.95 -20.59 17.61
C ALA A 35 15.73 -19.11 17.92
N LEU A 36 15.94 -18.68 19.17
CA LEU A 36 15.83 -17.28 19.56
C LEU A 36 16.88 -16.41 18.86
N GLU A 37 18.15 -16.80 18.91
CA GLU A 37 19.25 -16.07 18.27
C GLU A 37 19.03 -15.95 16.75
N ARG A 38 18.60 -17.03 16.11
CA ARG A 38 18.29 -17.02 14.68
C ARG A 38 17.15 -16.04 14.36
N TRP A 39 16.11 -16.01 15.19
CA TRP A 39 15.01 -15.06 15.00
C TRP A 39 15.47 -13.62 15.19
N ASP A 40 16.24 -13.33 16.25
CA ASP A 40 16.75 -11.99 16.56
C ASP A 40 17.67 -11.46 15.45
N ASN A 41 18.57 -12.30 14.93
CA ASN A 41 19.44 -11.97 13.80
C ASN A 41 18.63 -11.69 12.53
N SER A 42 17.64 -12.53 12.23
CA SER A 42 16.75 -12.32 11.08
C SER A 42 15.93 -11.02 11.22
N ASN A 43 15.47 -10.71 12.43
CA ASN A 43 14.73 -9.48 12.71
C ASN A 43 15.62 -8.25 12.53
N LEU A 44 16.88 -8.29 12.99
CA LEU A 44 17.84 -7.21 12.78
C LEU A 44 18.12 -6.99 11.29
N SER A 45 18.35 -8.05 10.51
CA SER A 45 18.54 -7.95 9.06
C SER A 45 17.32 -7.33 8.37
N ALA A 46 16.11 -7.80 8.71
CA ALA A 46 14.88 -7.24 8.16
C ALA A 46 14.73 -5.74 8.52
N MET A 47 15.00 -5.36 9.77
CA MET A 47 15.00 -3.95 10.17
C MET A 47 15.95 -3.10 9.33
N CYS A 48 17.17 -3.58 9.07
CA CYS A 48 18.15 -2.89 8.23
C CYS A 48 17.64 -2.70 6.80
N TYR A 49 17.10 -3.75 6.17
CA TYR A 49 16.54 -3.64 4.82
C TYR A 49 15.35 -2.68 4.75
N ILE A 50 14.43 -2.74 5.71
CA ILE A 50 13.29 -1.85 5.79
C ILE A 50 13.76 -0.40 5.93
N ARG A 51 14.64 -0.12 6.89
CA ARG A 51 15.18 1.23 7.12
C ARG A 51 15.96 1.75 5.93
N ALA A 52 16.79 0.93 5.29
CA ALA A 52 17.54 1.31 4.09
C ALA A 52 16.63 1.66 2.90
N SER A 53 15.42 1.09 2.84
CA SER A 53 14.43 1.42 1.82
C SER A 53 13.63 2.71 2.10
N MET A 54 13.67 3.22 3.33
CA MET A 54 12.98 4.44 3.73
C MET A 54 13.73 5.71 3.29
N SER A 55 12.99 6.81 3.14
CA SER A 55 13.59 8.14 3.05
C SER A 55 14.14 8.61 4.40
N ASN A 56 15.10 9.54 4.39
CA ASN A 56 15.68 10.12 5.60
C ASN A 56 14.63 10.72 6.56
N VAL A 57 13.50 11.21 6.03
CA VAL A 57 12.41 11.76 6.84
C VAL A 57 11.69 10.66 7.61
N LEU A 58 11.39 9.53 6.95
CA LEU A 58 10.73 8.39 7.58
C LEU A 58 11.64 7.71 8.59
N GLN A 59 12.94 7.60 8.31
CA GLN A 59 13.90 7.04 9.27
C GLN A 59 13.89 7.81 10.60
N LYS A 60 13.89 9.15 10.56
CA LYS A 60 13.84 10.01 11.76
C LYS A 60 12.56 9.87 12.56
N GLN A 61 11.44 9.55 11.91
CA GLN A 61 10.15 9.33 12.59
C GLN A 61 10.09 7.98 13.31
N HIS A 62 10.97 7.03 12.98
CA HIS A 62 10.98 5.65 13.46
C HIS A 62 12.30 5.27 14.17
N GLU A 63 12.96 6.21 14.84
CA GLU A 63 14.23 5.98 15.57
C GLU A 63 14.07 5.10 16.82
N GLU A 64 12.85 4.75 17.22
CA GLU A 64 12.58 3.94 18.42
C GLU A 64 12.96 2.44 18.25
N HIS A 65 12.95 1.73 19.39
CA HIS A 65 13.27 0.30 19.52
C HIS A 65 12.16 -0.60 18.95
N GLN A 66 11.87 -0.45 17.66
CA GLN A 66 10.82 -1.19 16.96
C GLN A 66 11.39 -2.46 16.30
N THR A 67 10.64 -3.55 16.35
CA THR A 67 10.93 -4.77 15.57
C THR A 67 10.65 -4.54 14.08
N ALA A 68 11.18 -5.38 13.19
CA ALA A 68 10.92 -5.29 11.76
C ALA A 68 9.41 -5.28 11.45
N ARG A 69 8.64 -6.12 12.17
CA ARG A 69 7.19 -6.19 12.08
C ARG A 69 6.52 -4.87 12.44
N GLN A 70 6.87 -4.28 13.59
CA GLN A 70 6.29 -3.00 14.02
C GLN A 70 6.58 -1.87 13.04
N ILE A 71 7.80 -1.85 12.47
CA ILE A 71 8.14 -0.86 11.44
C ILE A 71 7.28 -1.07 10.19
N MET A 72 7.11 -2.32 9.74
CA MET A 72 6.27 -2.65 8.59
C MET A 72 4.80 -2.30 8.83
N ASP A 73 4.24 -2.65 9.99
CA ASP A 73 2.85 -2.35 10.36
C ASP A 73 2.58 -0.83 10.34
N ASN A 74 3.51 -0.03 10.89
CA ASN A 74 3.41 1.43 10.85
C ASN A 74 3.44 1.98 9.42
N LEU A 75 4.31 1.43 8.57
CA LEU A 75 4.38 1.82 7.16
C LEU A 75 3.08 1.47 6.44
N GLU A 76 2.55 0.26 6.63
CA GLU A 76 1.27 -0.16 6.07
C GLU A 76 0.12 0.73 6.55
N GLU A 77 0.13 1.17 7.81
CA GLU A 77 -0.87 2.10 8.32
C GLU A 77 -0.74 3.49 7.66
N MET A 78 0.47 4.04 7.61
CA MET A 78 0.73 5.37 7.03
C MET A 78 0.41 5.43 5.55
N PHE A 79 0.84 4.43 4.79
CA PHE A 79 0.64 4.38 3.35
C PHE A 79 -0.72 3.81 2.97
N GLY A 80 -1.24 2.84 3.72
CA GLY A 80 -2.58 2.28 3.51
C GLY A 80 -3.67 3.33 3.66
N LYS A 81 -3.62 4.16 4.72
CA LYS A 81 -4.56 5.28 4.89
C LYS A 81 -4.47 6.28 3.74
N LYS A 82 -3.26 6.62 3.30
CA LYS A 82 -3.06 7.54 2.16
C LYS A 82 -3.60 6.98 0.86
N THR A 83 -3.35 5.70 0.57
CA THR A 83 -3.88 4.99 -0.60
C THR A 83 -5.40 4.94 -0.58
N ILE A 84 -6.01 4.63 0.58
CA ILE A 84 -7.48 4.66 0.73
C ILE A 84 -8.01 6.08 0.48
N GLN A 85 -7.40 7.10 1.06
CA GLN A 85 -7.84 8.49 0.88
C GLN A 85 -7.72 8.94 -0.58
N ALA A 86 -6.60 8.66 -1.24
CA ALA A 86 -6.39 8.99 -2.65
C ALA A 86 -7.39 8.25 -3.55
N LYS A 87 -7.60 6.95 -3.31
CA LYS A 87 -8.63 6.15 -3.98
C LYS A 87 -10.02 6.76 -3.83
N THR A 88 -10.44 7.07 -2.60
CA THR A 88 -11.76 7.66 -2.32
C THR A 88 -11.90 9.05 -2.96
N ASN A 89 -10.84 9.87 -2.95
CA ASN A 89 -10.85 11.18 -3.59
C ASN A 89 -11.02 11.07 -5.11
N ALA A 90 -10.28 10.17 -5.76
CA ALA A 90 -10.38 9.94 -7.21
C ALA A 90 -11.77 9.46 -7.61
N ILE A 91 -12.34 8.48 -6.88
CA ILE A 91 -13.71 7.99 -7.09
C ILE A 91 -14.73 9.13 -6.89
N LYS A 92 -14.57 9.95 -5.85
CA LYS A 92 -15.45 11.09 -5.60
C LYS A 92 -15.33 12.16 -6.70
N GLY A 93 -14.12 12.41 -7.19
CA GLY A 93 -13.86 13.30 -8.32
C GLY A 93 -14.58 12.83 -9.58
N LEU A 94 -14.48 11.54 -9.88
CA LEU A 94 -15.20 10.89 -10.98
C LEU A 94 -16.72 11.02 -10.83
N MET A 95 -17.28 10.65 -9.68
CA MET A 95 -18.73 10.69 -9.44
C MET A 95 -19.31 12.11 -9.48
N ASN A 96 -18.50 13.13 -9.20
CA ASN A 96 -18.89 14.53 -9.30
C ASN A 96 -18.56 15.17 -10.66
N CYS A 97 -17.83 14.45 -11.52
CA CYS A 97 -17.48 14.93 -12.85
C CYS A 97 -18.74 14.99 -13.72
N ARG A 98 -18.99 16.14 -14.33
CA ARG A 98 -20.10 16.35 -15.27
C ARG A 98 -19.56 17.07 -16.49
N GLN A 99 -19.91 16.56 -17.67
CA GLN A 99 -19.60 17.23 -18.92
C GLN A 99 -20.35 18.56 -18.95
N LYS A 100 -19.61 19.66 -19.13
CA LYS A 100 -20.22 20.98 -19.31
C LYS A 100 -20.78 21.08 -20.72
N VAL A 101 -21.90 21.78 -20.87
CA VAL A 101 -22.52 22.06 -22.17
C VAL A 101 -21.50 22.76 -23.06
N GLY A 102 -21.32 22.25 -24.28
CA GLY A 102 -20.35 22.78 -25.25
C GLY A 102 -18.91 22.28 -25.09
N THR A 103 -18.56 21.56 -24.02
CA THR A 103 -17.24 20.91 -23.90
C THR A 103 -17.18 19.68 -24.82
N PRO A 104 -16.15 19.55 -25.68
CA PRO A 104 -15.97 18.36 -26.50
C PRO A 104 -15.87 17.09 -25.65
N ILE A 105 -16.55 16.03 -26.06
CA ILE A 105 -16.55 14.73 -25.35
C ILE A 105 -15.13 14.22 -25.15
N LYS A 106 -14.25 14.37 -26.15
CA LYS A 106 -12.84 13.97 -26.05
C LYS A 106 -12.13 14.62 -24.85
N GLU A 107 -12.36 15.92 -24.62
CA GLU A 107 -11.77 16.66 -23.52
C GLU A 107 -12.31 16.18 -22.17
N HIS A 108 -13.62 16.02 -22.08
CA HIS A 108 -14.27 15.46 -20.89
C HIS A 108 -13.77 14.05 -20.56
N MET A 109 -13.67 13.18 -21.58
CA MET A 109 -13.18 11.82 -21.43
C MET A 109 -11.75 11.74 -20.93
N MET A 110 -10.87 12.67 -21.32
CA MET A 110 -9.51 12.73 -20.75
C MET A 110 -9.54 12.96 -19.24
N THR A 111 -10.43 13.83 -18.76
CA THR A 111 -10.59 14.10 -17.33
C THR A 111 -11.15 12.87 -16.60
N VAL A 112 -12.16 12.21 -17.17
CA VAL A 112 -12.73 10.98 -16.62
C VAL A 112 -11.70 9.86 -16.54
N MET A 113 -10.91 9.67 -17.61
CA MET A 113 -9.83 8.68 -17.64
C MET A 113 -8.73 8.98 -16.62
N ALA A 114 -8.43 10.25 -16.35
CA ALA A 114 -7.47 10.62 -15.33
C ALA A 114 -7.93 10.17 -13.93
N TYR A 115 -9.20 10.41 -13.56
CA TYR A 115 -9.74 9.94 -12.28
C TYR A 115 -9.81 8.42 -12.18
N LEU A 116 -10.19 7.72 -13.25
CA LEU A 116 -10.20 6.25 -13.28
C LEU A 116 -8.79 5.69 -13.08
N SER A 117 -7.81 6.24 -13.81
CA SER A 117 -6.41 5.84 -13.71
C SER A 117 -5.85 6.10 -12.31
N GLU A 118 -6.15 7.25 -11.72
CA GLU A 118 -5.74 7.57 -10.35
C GLU A 118 -6.40 6.61 -9.33
N ALA A 119 -7.69 6.32 -9.46
CA ALA A 119 -8.37 5.38 -8.58
C ALA A 119 -7.74 3.98 -8.65
N GLN A 120 -7.49 3.48 -9.86
CA GLN A 120 -6.86 2.17 -10.09
C GLN A 120 -5.42 2.11 -9.61
N ALA A 121 -4.62 3.17 -9.85
CA ALA A 121 -3.26 3.28 -9.33
C ALA A 121 -3.21 3.25 -7.80
N ASN A 122 -4.29 3.67 -7.14
CA ASN A 122 -4.48 3.60 -5.68
C ASN A 122 -5.28 2.36 -5.23
N GLY A 123 -5.33 1.32 -6.05
CA GLY A 123 -5.92 0.03 -5.67
C GLY A 123 -7.45 -0.03 -5.70
N ALA A 124 -8.11 0.79 -6.54
CA ALA A 124 -9.51 0.55 -6.88
C ALA A 124 -9.63 -0.59 -7.88
N GLU A 125 -10.42 -1.60 -7.52
CA GLU A 125 -10.85 -2.64 -8.44
C GLU A 125 -12.23 -2.24 -8.98
N ILE A 126 -12.27 -1.78 -10.22
CA ILE A 126 -13.50 -1.37 -10.90
C ILE A 126 -13.58 -2.21 -12.17
N ASP A 127 -14.57 -3.10 -12.25
CA ASP A 127 -14.78 -3.92 -13.44
C ASP A 127 -15.24 -3.08 -14.63
N ALA A 128 -15.10 -3.61 -15.84
CA ALA A 128 -15.37 -2.88 -17.07
C ALA A 128 -16.83 -2.40 -17.21
N ALA A 129 -17.79 -3.17 -16.68
CA ALA A 129 -19.19 -2.78 -16.73
C ALA A 129 -19.45 -1.60 -15.79
N THR A 130 -18.92 -1.66 -14.56
CA THR A 130 -19.00 -0.54 -13.60
C THR A 130 -18.29 0.71 -14.14
N GLN A 131 -17.12 0.57 -14.78
CA GLN A 131 -16.43 1.71 -15.41
C GLN A 131 -17.28 2.36 -16.50
N SER A 132 -17.92 1.55 -17.35
CA SER A 132 -18.79 2.05 -18.41
C SER A 132 -19.96 2.84 -17.83
N VAL A 133 -20.63 2.30 -16.80
CA VAL A 133 -21.73 2.99 -16.11
C VAL A 133 -21.26 4.31 -15.50
N MET A 134 -20.10 4.32 -14.82
CA MET A 134 -19.53 5.54 -14.24
C MET A 134 -19.26 6.60 -15.32
N VAL A 135 -18.67 6.22 -16.45
CA VAL A 135 -18.41 7.13 -17.58
C VAL A 135 -19.72 7.72 -18.10
N PHE A 136 -20.73 6.89 -18.37
CA PHE A 136 -22.03 7.37 -18.87
C PHE A 136 -22.69 8.36 -17.90
N GLN A 137 -22.60 8.13 -16.59
CA GLN A 137 -23.15 9.03 -15.58
C GLN A 137 -22.47 10.41 -15.54
N THR A 138 -21.28 10.56 -16.14
CA THR A 138 -20.59 11.85 -16.22
C THR A 138 -20.98 12.67 -17.45
N LEU A 139 -21.61 12.08 -18.46
CA LEU A 139 -21.96 12.77 -19.71
C LEU A 139 -23.16 13.70 -19.51
N SER A 140 -23.25 14.75 -20.34
CA SER A 140 -24.44 15.62 -20.35
C SER A 140 -25.63 14.86 -20.91
N LYS A 141 -26.85 15.22 -20.49
CA LYS A 141 -28.09 14.70 -21.09
C LYS A 141 -28.22 15.02 -22.58
N ASP A 142 -27.49 16.03 -23.05
CA ASP A 142 -27.44 16.38 -24.47
C ASP A 142 -26.68 15.36 -25.31
N PHE A 143 -25.96 14.42 -24.68
CA PHE A 143 -25.34 13.29 -25.36
C PHE A 143 -26.38 12.29 -25.87
N ASP A 144 -27.51 12.14 -25.17
CA ASP A 144 -28.61 11.25 -25.59
C ASP A 144 -29.37 11.79 -26.83
N LEU A 145 -29.02 12.98 -27.32
CA LEU A 145 -29.62 13.64 -28.48
C LEU A 145 -28.85 13.40 -29.81
N PHE A 146 -27.78 12.61 -29.80
CA PHE A 146 -26.98 12.20 -30.97
C PHE A 146 -26.95 10.69 -31.14
#